data_AF-A0A850QYB3-F1
#
_entry.id   AF-A0A850QYB3-F1
#
_cell.length_a   1.000
_cell.length_b   1.000
_cell.length_c   1.000
_cell.angle_alpha   90.00
_cell.angle_beta   90.00
_cell.angle_gamma   90.00
#
_symmetry.space_group_name_H-M   'P 1'
#
loop_
_entity.id
_entity.type
_entity.pdbx_description
1 polymer ?
#
loop_
_entity_poly.entity_id
_entity_poly.type
_entity_poly.pdbx_seq_one_letter_code
_entity_poly.pdbx_strand_id
1 'polypeptide(L)'
;MTVPPVILIDILKRPSLLTSLSEQHQSAILTEARHVNLLGQLQYLCHQHDVFDDLFLHSQQTLLSGQQAHLAQCKQLNDYHNVLTQALTQATSTWSYINQAGIQFSQQ
;
A
#
# COMPACT_ATOMS: atom_id res chain seq x y z
N MET A 1 8.65 -7.61 32.21
CA MET A 1 7.60 -7.54 31.18
C MET A 1 8.30 -7.71 29.83
N THR A 2 8.00 -8.78 29.10
CA THR A 2 8.59 -9.03 27.77
C THR A 2 7.87 -8.16 26.75
N VAL A 3 8.60 -7.24 26.11
CA VAL A 3 8.07 -6.44 25.00
C VAL A 3 7.72 -7.41 23.86
N PRO A 4 6.49 -7.38 23.32
CA PRO A 4 6.13 -8.24 22.19
C PRO A 4 7.03 -7.96 20.98
N PRO A 5 7.35 -8.97 20.16
CA PRO A 5 8.20 -8.77 18.99
C PRO A 5 7.53 -7.77 18.05
N VAL A 6 8.24 -6.68 17.73
CA VAL A 6 7.78 -5.69 16.76
C VAL A 6 7.85 -6.30 15.36
N ILE A 7 6.72 -6.33 14.65
CA ILE A 7 6.62 -6.85 13.28
C ILE A 7 6.42 -5.71 12.27
N LEU A 8 6.62 -5.99 10.98
CA LEU A 8 6.51 -4.97 9.92
C LEU A 8 5.16 -4.22 9.97
N ILE A 9 4.05 -4.92 10.24
CA ILE A 9 2.72 -4.31 10.32
C ILE A 9 2.65 -3.23 11.40
N ASP A 10 3.31 -3.42 12.54
CA ASP A 10 3.31 -2.43 13.62
C ASP A 10 4.08 -1.17 13.21
N ILE A 11 5.18 -1.36 12.47
CA ILE A 11 6.02 -0.27 11.95
C ILE A 11 5.29 0.50 10.85
N LEU A 12 4.54 -0.18 9.97
CA LEU A 12 3.70 0.49 8.96
C LEU A 12 2.59 1.35 9.59
N LYS A 13 2.09 0.98 10.77
CA LYS A 13 1.11 1.77 11.53
C LYS A 13 1.76 2.89 12.35
N ARG A 14 2.99 2.68 12.83
CA ARG A 14 3.76 3.62 13.65
C ARG A 14 5.24 3.56 13.28
N PRO A 15 5.69 4.36 12.30
CA PRO A 15 7.07 4.31 11.80
C PRO A 15 8.14 4.62 12.86
N SER A 16 7.79 5.39 13.89
CA SER A 16 8.70 5.68 15.01
C SER A 16 9.08 4.46 15.85
N LEU A 17 8.38 3.33 15.72
CA LEU A 17 8.84 2.09 16.35
C LEU A 17 10.17 1.62 15.74
N LEU A 18 10.42 1.90 14.45
CA LEU A 18 11.63 1.47 13.76
C LEU A 18 12.90 2.09 14.37
N THR A 19 12.85 3.35 14.81
CA THR A 19 14.00 4.04 15.43
C THR A 19 14.36 3.49 16.81
N SER A 20 13.39 2.87 17.49
CA SER A 20 13.61 2.24 18.81
C SER A 20 14.26 0.85 18.74
N LEU A 21 14.37 0.27 17.54
CA LEU A 21 14.93 -1.07 17.32
C LEU A 21 16.46 -1.03 17.16
N SER A 22 17.12 -2.12 17.55
CA SER A 22 18.54 -2.31 17.22
C SER A 22 18.73 -2.46 15.71
N GLU A 23 19.94 -2.18 15.22
CA GLU A 23 20.28 -2.24 13.79
C GLU A 23 19.93 -3.60 13.15
N GLN A 24 20.18 -4.71 13.87
CA GLN A 24 19.82 -6.06 13.42
C GLN A 24 18.31 -6.22 13.21
N HIS A 25 17.49 -5.72 14.14
CA HIS A 25 16.04 -5.80 14.03
C HIS A 25 15.51 -4.87 12.94
N GLN A 26 16.07 -3.67 12.78
CA GLN A 26 15.73 -2.81 11.65
C GLN A 26 16.02 -3.52 10.32
N SER A 27 17.21 -4.12 10.17
CA SER A 27 17.57 -4.87 8.97
C SER A 27 16.61 -6.03 8.67
N ALA A 28 16.16 -6.76 9.69
CA ALA A 28 15.16 -7.81 9.54
C ALA A 28 13.82 -7.27 9.01
N ILE A 29 13.32 -6.17 9.59
CA ILE A 29 12.10 -5.50 9.15
C ILE A 29 12.23 -5.01 7.71
N LEU A 30 13.36 -4.40 7.35
CA LEU A 30 13.57 -3.89 5.99
C LEU A 30 13.68 -5.03 4.97
N THR A 31 14.23 -6.17 5.37
CA THR A 31 14.27 -7.38 4.54
C THR A 31 12.87 -7.92 4.31
N GLU A 32 12.03 -7.97 5.36
CA GLU A 32 10.62 -8.34 5.24
C GLU A 32 9.87 -7.36 4.32
N ALA A 33 10.01 -6.05 4.54
CA ALA A 33 9.40 -5.00 3.72
C ALA A 33 9.79 -5.12 2.25
N ARG A 34 11.05 -5.45 1.96
CA ARG A 34 11.52 -5.73 0.60
C ARG A 34 10.83 -6.96 0.02
N HIS A 35 10.75 -8.05 0.77
CA HIS A 35 10.13 -9.30 0.32
C HIS A 35 8.65 -9.11 -0.07
N VAL A 36 7.91 -8.28 0.68
CA VAL A 36 6.51 -7.97 0.39
C VAL A 36 6.32 -6.72 -0.51
N ASN A 37 7.39 -6.21 -1.12
CA ASN A 37 7.38 -5.04 -2.01
C ASN A 37 6.82 -3.73 -1.37
N LEU A 38 6.96 -3.57 -0.05
CA LEU A 38 6.53 -2.39 0.70
C LEU A 38 7.68 -1.45 1.10
N LEU A 39 8.90 -1.73 0.64
CA LEU A 39 10.10 -0.97 1.05
C LEU A 39 9.99 0.54 0.76
N GLY A 40 9.52 0.90 -0.44
CA GLY A 40 9.34 2.32 -0.78
C GLY A 40 8.14 2.97 -0.10
N GLN A 41 7.08 2.21 0.22
CA GLN A 41 5.99 2.71 1.06
C GLN A 41 6.49 3.01 2.48
N LEU A 42 7.30 2.11 3.05
CA LEU A 42 7.90 2.31 4.36
C LEU A 42 8.82 3.54 4.36
N GLN A 43 9.60 3.75 3.29
CA GLN A 43 10.42 4.94 3.12
C GLN A 43 9.57 6.22 3.12
N TYR A 44 8.49 6.24 2.36
CA TYR A 44 7.54 7.35 2.35
C TYR A 44 6.98 7.63 3.75
N LEU A 45 6.54 6.59 4.46
CA LEU A 45 6.02 6.73 5.83
C LEU A 45 7.09 7.24 6.81
N CYS A 46 8.33 6.78 6.71
CA CYS A 46 9.42 7.28 7.55
C CYS A 46 9.68 8.78 7.33
N HIS A 47 9.59 9.28 6.09
CA HIS A 47 9.68 10.72 5.83
C HIS A 47 8.45 11.49 6.32
N GLN A 48 7.23 10.97 6.12
CA GLN A 48 5.99 11.62 6.58
C GLN A 48 5.91 11.78 8.09
N HIS A 49 6.61 10.93 8.84
CA HIS A 49 6.64 10.95 10.30
C HIS A 49 7.93 11.55 10.88
N ASP A 50 8.79 12.14 10.05
CA ASP A 50 10.08 12.75 10.46
C ASP A 50 11.01 11.80 11.23
N VAL A 51 10.98 10.50 10.91
CA VAL A 51 11.82 9.48 11.56
C VAL A 51 12.93 8.93 10.68
N PHE A 52 12.98 9.34 9.40
CA PHE A 52 13.92 8.78 8.43
C PHE A 52 15.38 9.07 8.81
N ASP A 53 15.68 10.31 9.20
CA ASP A 53 17.04 10.75 9.52
C ASP A 53 17.56 10.17 10.85
N ASP A 54 16.65 9.70 11.71
CA ASP A 54 16.95 9.02 12.98
C ASP A 54 17.34 7.53 12.81
N LEU A 55 17.18 6.97 11.60
CA LEU A 55 17.53 5.58 11.33
C LEU A 55 19.03 5.39 11.14
N PHE A 56 19.52 4.16 11.34
CA PHE A 56 20.90 3.83 10.97
C PHE A 56 21.14 4.05 9.48
N LEU A 57 22.36 4.45 9.12
CA LEU A 57 22.72 4.79 7.74
C LEU A 57 22.41 3.66 6.74
N HIS A 58 22.68 2.41 7.12
CA HIS A 58 22.37 1.24 6.28
C HIS A 58 20.86 1.09 6.04
N SER A 59 20.04 1.35 7.08
CA SER A 59 18.58 1.34 6.99
C SER A 59 18.07 2.42 6.03
N GLN A 60 18.63 3.64 6.11
CA GLN A 60 18.30 4.74 5.20
C GLN A 60 18.60 4.38 3.74
N GLN A 61 19.81 3.87 3.46
CA GLN A 61 20.21 3.44 2.12
C GLN A 61 19.31 2.33 1.56
N THR A 62 18.96 1.38 2.42
CA THR A 62 18.05 0.27 2.09
C THR A 62 16.68 0.81 1.71
N LEU A 63 16.12 1.73 2.48
CA LEU A 63 14.83 2.37 2.18
C LEU A 63 14.86 3.14 0.85
N LEU A 64 15.92 3.92 0.60
CA LEU A 64 16.09 4.67 -0.66
C LEU A 64 16.11 3.76 -1.89
N SER A 65 16.67 2.55 -1.77
CA SER A 65 16.66 1.57 -2.87
C SER A 65 15.25 1.14 -3.30
N GLY A 66 14.24 1.30 -2.44
CA GLY A 66 12.85 0.94 -2.72
C GLY A 66 12.03 2.03 -3.42
N GLN A 67 12.54 3.25 -3.56
CA GLN A 67 11.75 4.41 -4.00
C GLN A 67 11.21 4.26 -5.43
N GLN A 68 12.05 3.83 -6.38
CA GLN A 68 11.64 3.67 -7.78
C GLN A 68 10.56 2.61 -7.95
N ALA A 69 10.67 1.50 -7.21
CA ALA A 69 9.66 0.44 -7.22
C ALA A 69 8.30 0.96 -6.71
N HIS A 70 8.30 1.78 -5.66
CA HIS A 70 7.08 2.38 -5.14
C HIS A 70 6.43 3.37 -6.12
N LEU A 71 7.22 4.23 -6.77
CA LEU A 71 6.70 5.14 -7.81
C LEU A 71 6.08 4.37 -8.98
N ALA A 72 6.70 3.26 -9.40
CA ALA A 72 6.14 2.40 -10.43
C ALA A 72 4.81 1.76 -10.00
N GLN A 73 4.70 1.29 -8.75
CA GLN A 73 3.45 0.76 -8.20
C GLN A 73 2.34 1.81 -8.17
N CYS A 74 2.63 3.04 -7.70
CA CYS A 74 1.67 4.14 -7.69
C CYS A 74 1.17 4.47 -9.10
N LYS A 75 2.07 4.53 -10.07
CA LYS A 75 1.71 4.75 -11.47
C LYS A 75 0.80 3.64 -11.97
N GLN A 76 1.17 2.37 -11.77
CA GLN A 76 0.37 1.22 -12.19
C GLN A 76 -1.03 1.24 -11.56
N LEU A 77 -1.13 1.58 -10.27
CA LEU A 77 -2.41 1.72 -9.58
C LEU A 77 -3.29 2.82 -10.22
N ASN A 78 -2.71 3.98 -10.50
CA ASN A 78 -3.42 5.09 -11.15
C ASN A 78 -3.88 4.72 -12.57
N ASP A 79 -3.03 4.02 -13.32
CA ASP A 79 -3.37 3.54 -14.66
C ASP A 79 -4.55 2.56 -14.61
N TYR A 80 -4.54 1.59 -13.68
CA TYR A 80 -5.68 0.68 -13.47
C TYR A 80 -6.94 1.42 -13.03
N HIS A 81 -6.83 2.37 -12.11
CA HIS A 81 -7.96 3.18 -11.67
C HIS A 81 -8.60 3.92 -12.85
N ASN A 82 -7.79 4.56 -13.70
CA ASN A 82 -8.28 5.28 -14.87
C ASN A 82 -8.99 4.35 -15.86
N VAL A 83 -8.43 3.17 -16.13
CA VAL A 83 -9.04 2.16 -17.00
C VAL A 83 -10.39 1.69 -16.45
N LEU A 84 -10.46 1.36 -15.15
CA LEU A 84 -11.70 0.94 -14.50
C LEU A 84 -12.75 2.05 -14.52
N THR A 85 -12.35 3.28 -14.20
CA THR A 85 -13.25 4.44 -14.23
C THR A 85 -13.82 4.66 -15.64
N GLN A 86 -12.99 4.59 -16.69
CA GLN A 86 -13.46 4.70 -18.07
C GLN A 86 -14.45 3.60 -18.45
N ALA A 87 -14.13 2.34 -18.13
CA ALA A 87 -15.00 1.20 -18.41
C ALA A 87 -16.35 1.31 -17.70
N LEU A 88 -16.36 1.72 -16.43
CA LEU A 88 -17.58 1.88 -15.63
C LEU A 88 -18.38 3.11 -16.03
N THR A 89 -17.73 4.20 -16.46
CA THR A 89 -18.44 5.39 -16.95
C THR A 89 -19.17 5.11 -18.27
N GLN A 90 -18.62 4.23 -19.11
CA GLN A 90 -19.27 3.79 -20.35
C GLN A 90 -20.33 2.70 -20.12
N ALA A 91 -20.31 2.02 -18.98
CA ALA A 91 -21.35 1.08 -18.59
C ALA A 91 -22.61 1.87 -18.19
N THR A 92 -23.57 1.98 -19.11
CA THR A 92 -24.92 2.47 -18.80
C THR A 92 -25.55 1.52 -17.79
N SER A 93 -25.48 1.89 -16.51
CA SER A 93 -26.08 1.14 -15.43
C SER A 93 -27.59 1.35 -15.45
N THR A 94 -28.32 0.50 -16.18
CA THR A 94 -29.77 0.40 -16.05
C THR A 94 -30.10 -0.46 -14.83
N TRP A 95 -30.52 0.19 -13.75
CA TRP A 95 -31.12 -0.50 -12.61
C TRP A 95 -32.55 -0.88 -12.98
N SER A 96 -32.75 -2.10 -13.44
CA SER A 96 -34.08 -2.66 -13.65
C SER A 96 -34.60 -3.20 -12.33
N TYR A 97 -35.58 -2.54 -11.73
CA TYR A 97 -36.31 -3.07 -10.58
C TYR A 97 -37.19 -4.23 -11.04
N ILE A 98 -36.74 -5.47 -10.85
CA ILE A 98 -37.55 -6.66 -11.10
C ILE A 98 -38.47 -6.86 -9.90
N ASN A 99 -39.60 -6.17 -9.88
CA ASN A 99 -40.73 -6.62 -9.07
C ASN A 99 -41.33 -7.83 -9.79
N GLN A 100 -41.38 -8.98 -9.13
CA GLN A 100 -41.98 -10.19 -9.70
C GLN A 100 -43.47 -9.99 -9.97
N ALA A 101 -43.81 -9.45 -11.14
CA ALA A 101 -45.12 -9.56 -11.78
C ALA A 101 -44.99 -9.16 -13.27
N GLY A 102 -44.68 -10.14 -14.12
CA GLY A 102 -45.04 -10.15 -15.55
C GLY A 102 -44.30 -9.18 -16.49
N ILE A 103 -43.12 -9.55 -16.96
CA ILE A 103 -42.57 -8.97 -18.19
C ILE A 103 -43.15 -9.77 -19.37
N GLN A 104 -44.13 -9.19 -20.07
CA GLN A 104 -44.59 -9.68 -21.37
C GLN A 104 -43.85 -8.88 -22.45
N PHE A 105 -42.94 -9.52 -23.18
CA PHE A 105 -42.29 -8.89 -24.32
C PHE A 105 -43.28 -8.84 -25.49
N SER A 106 -43.80 -7.65 -25.81
CA SER A 106 -44.46 -7.39 -27.09
C SER A 106 -43.41 -7.18 -28.17
N GLN A 107 -43.33 -8.10 -29.12
CA GLN A 107 -42.54 -7.95 -30.34
C GLN A 107 -43.25 -6.96 -31.28
N GLN A 108 -42.51 -5.98 -31.80
CA GLN A 108 -42.85 -5.23 -33.02
C GLN A 108 -41.78 -5.55 -34.07
#